data_AF-K2CJS7-F1
#
_entry.id   AF-K2CJS7-F1
#
_cell.length_a   1.000
_cell.length_b   1.000
_cell.length_c   1.000
_cell.angle_alpha   90.00
_cell.angle_beta   90.00
_cell.angle_gamma   90.00
#
_symmetry.space_group_name_H-M   'P 1'
#
loop_
_entity.id
_entity.type
_entity.pdbx_description
1 polymer ?
#
loop_
_entity_poly.entity_id
_entity_poly.type
_entity_poly.pdbx_seq_one_letter_code
_entity_poly.pdbx_strand_id
1 'polypeptide(L)'
;MKFLGAISKYRNLSQEQRDFIGNAKQTFDKTPAELLEFFKPMAVYDKSCDAAREQLLNFIFLCGVLSFVGLIAIGIFSDDYPIVIPIVGVIFLMIFPTAILRWRLGRVDIHNNLREFIVPMINLIGQDMPANQKIHLELDLCGKKLESKLRTRTKDDPGWLSYPKITISVYDDPWCRITSELIDGSKLMLTIDDQITVIDRTYKSISGKIKSKTKNKVKHMIRASLALKHKTYAAATQNSIQKLGPELKLKDGQNRQVLCLKQNIKTDDIDAFVEPEVCISLLGKIFMNVQPAAQKGS
;
A
#
# COMPACT_ATOMS: atom_id res chain seq x y z
N MET A 1 18.11 6.02 19.82
CA MET A 1 18.19 5.28 18.53
C MET A 1 16.78 5.06 17.98
N LYS A 2 16.54 5.24 16.67
CA LYS A 2 15.18 5.22 16.08
C LYS A 2 14.45 3.89 16.33
N PHE A 3 15.18 2.77 16.37
CA PHE A 3 14.60 1.46 16.67
C PHE A 3 14.01 1.35 18.09
N LEU A 4 14.60 2.00 19.11
CA LEU A 4 14.03 2.04 20.46
C LEU A 4 12.68 2.77 20.46
N GLY A 5 12.58 3.83 19.65
CA GLY A 5 11.33 4.54 19.41
C GLY A 5 10.27 3.66 18.76
N ALA A 6 10.65 2.84 17.76
CA ALA A 6 9.73 1.89 17.13
C ALA A 6 9.21 0.83 18.12
N ILE A 7 10.09 0.26 18.95
CA ILE A 7 9.72 -0.72 19.99
C ILE A 7 8.78 -0.09 21.03
N SER A 8 9.09 1.13 21.48
CA SER A 8 8.24 1.86 22.43
C SER A 8 6.84 2.11 21.83
N LYS A 9 6.78 2.53 20.56
CA LYS A 9 5.50 2.77 19.87
C LYS A 9 4.70 1.48 19.71
N TYR A 10 5.34 0.37 19.36
CA TYR A 10 4.67 -0.94 19.29
C TYR A 10 4.06 -1.38 20.63
N ARG A 11 4.77 -1.16 21.73
CA ARG A 11 4.28 -1.48 23.08
C ARG A 11 3.05 -0.66 23.47
N ASN A 12 2.99 0.59 23.01
CA ASN A 12 1.87 1.48 23.25
C ASN A 12 0.64 1.19 22.38
N LEU A 13 0.75 0.29 21.38
CA LEU A 13 -0.40 -0.16 20.61
C LEU A 13 -1.30 -1.05 21.48
N SER A 14 -2.60 -0.89 21.30
CA SER A 14 -3.60 -1.79 21.85
C SER A 14 -3.44 -3.22 21.31
N GLN A 15 -4.04 -4.19 21.98
CA GLN A 15 -3.99 -5.58 21.52
C GLN A 15 -4.66 -5.74 20.15
N GLU A 16 -5.83 -5.12 19.94
CA GLU A 16 -6.55 -5.14 18.65
C GLU A 16 -5.68 -4.60 17.51
N GLN A 17 -4.94 -3.50 17.75
CA GLN A 17 -4.01 -2.94 16.76
C GLN A 17 -2.86 -3.92 16.46
N ARG A 18 -2.27 -4.54 17.48
CA ARG A 18 -1.18 -5.52 17.27
C ARG A 18 -1.64 -6.75 16.49
N ASP A 19 -2.85 -7.23 16.78
CA ASP A 19 -3.45 -8.35 16.08
C ASP A 19 -3.76 -8.00 14.61
N PHE A 20 -4.22 -6.77 14.35
CA PHE A 20 -4.40 -6.25 12.99
C PHE A 20 -3.07 -6.17 12.23
N ILE A 21 -1.96 -5.76 12.87
CA ILE A 21 -0.65 -5.75 12.20
C ILE A 21 -0.22 -7.15 11.75
N GLY A 22 -0.52 -8.18 12.54
CA GLY A 22 -0.17 -9.56 12.21
C GLY A 22 -0.98 -10.15 11.04
N ASN A 23 -2.29 -9.86 11.00
CA ASN A 23 -3.20 -10.42 10.01
C ASN A 23 -3.41 -9.52 8.78
N ALA A 24 -3.20 -8.21 8.93
CA ALA A 24 -3.31 -7.14 7.93
C ALA A 24 -4.61 -7.12 7.09
N LYS A 25 -5.65 -7.87 7.47
CA LYS A 25 -6.92 -7.98 6.77
C LYS A 25 -8.08 -7.96 7.74
N GLN A 26 -8.96 -6.97 7.59
CA GLN A 26 -10.13 -6.81 8.46
C GLN A 26 -11.20 -5.92 7.80
N THR A 27 -12.45 -6.16 8.19
CA THR A 27 -13.59 -5.30 7.88
C THR A 27 -13.96 -4.50 9.13
N PHE A 28 -14.24 -3.22 8.95
CA PHE A 28 -14.61 -2.29 10.00
C PHE A 28 -15.96 -1.65 9.68
N ASP A 29 -16.78 -1.48 10.72
CA ASP A 29 -18.01 -0.67 10.68
C ASP A 29 -17.99 0.26 11.90
N LYS A 30 -17.25 1.37 11.75
CA LYS A 30 -16.92 2.34 12.81
C LYS A 30 -17.05 3.77 12.28
N THR A 31 -17.21 4.73 13.17
CA THR A 31 -17.21 6.16 12.81
C THR A 31 -15.84 6.61 12.29
N PRO A 32 -15.74 7.72 11.53
CA PRO A 32 -14.46 8.24 11.08
C PRO A 32 -13.49 8.50 12.24
N ALA A 33 -13.99 9.03 13.37
CA ALA A 33 -13.19 9.33 14.55
C ALA A 33 -12.57 8.06 15.15
N GLU A 34 -13.39 7.02 15.37
CA GLU A 34 -12.94 5.73 15.90
C GLU A 34 -11.92 5.04 14.97
N LEU A 35 -12.14 5.10 13.65
CA LEU A 35 -11.18 4.57 12.68
C LEU A 35 -9.84 5.32 12.72
N LEU A 36 -9.88 6.65 12.82
CA LEU A 36 -8.66 7.45 12.93
C LEU A 36 -7.92 7.20 14.24
N GLU A 37 -8.63 7.06 15.35
CA GLU A 37 -8.06 6.67 16.64
C GLU A 37 -7.39 5.29 16.55
N PHE A 38 -8.01 4.36 15.82
CA PHE A 38 -7.46 3.04 15.57
C PHE A 38 -6.22 3.06 14.66
N PHE A 39 -6.25 3.77 13.53
CA PHE A 39 -5.18 3.70 12.52
C PHE A 39 -4.01 4.67 12.75
N LYS A 40 -4.23 5.85 13.34
CA LYS A 40 -3.16 6.86 13.52
C LYS A 40 -1.95 6.34 14.31
N PRO A 41 -2.11 5.63 15.46
CA PRO A 41 -0.97 5.08 16.19
C PRO A 41 -0.16 4.09 15.35
N MET A 42 -0.85 3.26 14.56
CA MET A 42 -0.20 2.28 13.67
C MET A 42 0.55 2.97 12.53
N ALA A 43 -0.02 4.02 11.91
CA ALA A 43 0.66 4.81 10.90
C ALA A 43 1.94 5.50 11.44
N VAL A 44 1.91 5.96 12.69
CA VAL A 44 3.09 6.54 13.36
C VAL A 44 4.13 5.48 13.70
N TYR A 45 3.70 4.27 14.08
CA TYR A 45 4.57 3.12 14.30
C TYR A 45 5.26 2.69 13.00
N ASP A 46 4.49 2.52 11.93
CA ASP A 46 4.94 2.13 10.59
C ASP A 46 6.06 3.06 10.07
N LYS A 47 5.84 4.39 10.12
CA LYS A 47 6.87 5.39 9.78
C LYS A 47 8.15 5.26 10.62
N SER A 48 8.02 4.81 11.86
CA SER A 48 9.17 4.61 12.76
C SER A 48 9.91 3.31 12.44
N CYS A 49 9.20 2.28 11.97
CA CYS A 49 9.78 1.04 11.47
C CYS A 49 10.62 1.29 10.23
N ASP A 50 10.13 2.05 9.25
CA ASP A 50 10.89 2.42 8.05
C ASP A 50 12.22 3.09 8.41
N ALA A 51 12.14 4.14 9.26
CA ALA A 51 13.30 4.90 9.68
C ALA A 51 14.27 4.07 10.55
N ALA A 52 13.76 3.14 11.35
CA ALA A 52 14.57 2.21 12.14
C ALA A 52 15.27 1.17 11.25
N ARG A 53 14.58 0.62 10.25
CA ARG A 53 15.14 -0.34 9.29
C ARG A 53 16.27 0.30 8.50
N GLU A 54 16.09 1.52 8.02
CA GLU A 54 17.13 2.28 7.32
C GLU A 54 18.35 2.52 8.24
N GLN A 55 18.12 2.99 9.47
CA GLN A 55 19.21 3.19 10.44
C GLN A 55 19.99 1.89 10.72
N LEU A 56 19.29 0.77 10.88
CA LEU A 56 19.94 -0.53 11.11
C LEU A 56 20.76 -0.99 9.91
N LEU A 57 20.30 -0.72 8.68
CA LEU A 57 21.06 -1.05 7.47
C LEU A 57 22.35 -0.22 7.38
N ASN A 58 22.26 1.08 7.66
CA ASN A 58 23.44 1.96 7.68
C ASN A 58 24.43 1.54 8.78
N PHE A 59 23.93 1.08 9.94
CA PHE A 59 24.76 0.54 11.00
C PHE A 59 25.45 -0.77 10.60
N ILE A 60 24.73 -1.70 9.96
CA ILE A 60 25.32 -2.94 9.42
C ILE A 60 26.45 -2.62 8.44
N PHE A 61 26.22 -1.66 7.52
CA PHE A 61 27.23 -1.24 6.56
C PHE A 61 28.45 -0.63 7.25
N LEU A 62 28.24 0.27 8.22
CA LEU A 62 29.31 0.88 9.01
C LEU A 62 30.15 -0.18 9.74
N CYS A 63 29.51 -1.13 10.44
CA CYS A 63 30.20 -2.22 11.11
C CYS A 63 30.99 -3.10 10.12
N GLY A 64 30.41 -3.37 8.94
CA GLY A 64 31.09 -4.11 7.87
C GLY A 64 32.36 -3.41 7.38
N VAL A 65 32.27 -2.10 7.09
CA VAL A 65 33.42 -1.29 6.65
C VAL A 65 34.49 -1.21 7.75
N LEU A 66 34.10 -0.92 8.99
CA LEU A 66 35.05 -0.84 10.12
C LEU A 66 35.74 -2.18 10.38
N SER A 67 35.01 -3.30 10.27
CA SER A 67 35.58 -4.63 10.41
C SER A 67 36.60 -4.91 9.30
N PHE A 68 36.28 -4.53 8.06
CA PHE A 68 37.18 -4.70 6.92
C PHE A 68 38.46 -3.86 7.04
N VAL A 69 38.34 -2.59 7.41
CA VAL A 69 39.50 -1.71 7.67
C VAL A 69 40.33 -2.25 8.82
N GLY A 70 39.69 -2.74 9.89
CA GLY A 70 40.38 -3.36 11.01
C GLY A 70 41.18 -4.62 10.61
N LEU A 71 40.65 -5.45 9.70
CA LEU A 71 41.40 -6.59 9.15
C LEU A 71 42.62 -6.17 8.33
N ILE A 72 42.54 -5.05 7.61
CA ILE A 72 43.70 -4.49 6.91
C ILE A 72 44.73 -3.95 7.91
N ALA A 73 44.28 -3.24 8.95
CA ALA A 73 45.16 -2.68 9.98
C ALA A 73 45.91 -3.78 10.74
N ILE A 74 45.26 -4.91 11.01
CA ILE A 74 45.91 -6.14 11.52
C ILE A 74 47.09 -6.48 10.60
N GLY A 75 46.89 -6.64 9.29
CA GLY A 75 47.97 -6.99 8.37
C GLY A 75 49.13 -5.99 8.26
N ILE A 76 48.92 -4.72 8.66
CA ILE A 76 49.93 -3.65 8.57
C ILE A 76 50.68 -3.45 9.90
N PHE A 77 49.98 -3.52 11.04
CA PHE A 77 50.52 -3.21 12.36
C PHE A 77 50.71 -4.50 13.17
N SER A 78 51.90 -5.09 13.06
CA SER A 78 52.18 -6.42 13.61
C SER A 78 52.32 -6.50 15.13
N ASP A 79 52.48 -5.36 15.80
CA ASP A 79 52.83 -5.37 17.22
C ASP A 79 51.58 -5.21 18.12
N ASP A 80 50.45 -4.76 17.55
CA ASP A 80 49.22 -4.44 18.27
C ASP A 80 48.09 -5.49 18.11
N TYR A 81 48.37 -6.65 17.50
CA TYR A 81 47.40 -7.73 17.28
C TYR A 81 46.51 -8.10 18.47
N PRO A 82 47.03 -8.30 19.69
CA PRO A 82 46.20 -8.76 20.80
C PRO A 82 45.11 -7.75 21.19
N ILE A 83 45.26 -6.47 20.81
CA ILE A 83 44.27 -5.41 21.07
C ILE A 83 43.34 -5.25 19.87
N VAL A 84 43.88 -5.24 18.64
CA VAL A 84 43.08 -4.94 17.44
C VAL A 84 42.11 -6.10 17.11
N ILE A 85 42.55 -7.36 17.24
CA ILE A 85 41.72 -8.54 16.94
C ILE A 85 40.40 -8.58 17.74
N PRO A 86 40.39 -8.44 19.08
CA PRO A 86 39.14 -8.49 19.83
C PRO A 86 38.21 -7.31 19.50
N ILE A 87 38.74 -6.12 19.23
CA ILE A 87 37.93 -4.95 18.84
C ILE A 87 37.21 -5.22 17.51
N VAL A 88 37.96 -5.70 16.50
CA VAL A 88 37.40 -6.06 15.18
C VAL A 88 36.37 -7.18 15.34
N GLY A 89 36.66 -8.18 16.17
CA GLY A 89 35.73 -9.28 16.47
C GLY A 89 34.41 -8.78 17.07
N VAL A 90 34.46 -7.86 18.04
CA VAL A 90 33.24 -7.27 18.65
C VAL A 90 32.43 -6.47 17.64
N ILE A 91 33.08 -5.64 16.81
CA ILE A 91 32.40 -4.85 15.77
C ILE A 91 31.72 -5.77 14.75
N PHE A 92 32.40 -6.83 14.32
CA PHE A 92 31.85 -7.81 13.40
C PHE A 92 30.65 -8.55 14.02
N LEU A 93 30.75 -8.94 15.29
CA LEU A 93 29.67 -9.63 16.00
C LEU A 93 28.40 -8.76 16.16
N MET A 94 28.52 -7.43 16.19
CA MET A 94 27.37 -6.50 16.24
C MET A 94 26.48 -6.55 14.97
N ILE A 95 26.97 -7.09 13.86
CA ILE A 95 26.20 -7.24 12.61
C ILE A 95 25.04 -8.23 12.79
N PHE A 96 25.25 -9.34 13.52
CA PHE A 96 24.25 -10.38 13.69
C PHE A 96 22.99 -9.91 14.45
N PRO A 97 23.06 -9.34 15.66
CA PRO A 97 21.87 -8.89 16.38
C PRO A 97 21.14 -7.77 15.64
N THR A 98 21.87 -6.88 14.94
CA THR A 98 21.25 -5.80 14.16
C THR A 98 20.57 -6.32 12.90
N ALA A 99 21.14 -7.31 12.22
CA ALA A 99 20.50 -8.01 11.12
C ALA A 99 19.24 -8.77 11.56
N ILE A 100 19.30 -9.48 12.70
CA ILE A 100 18.16 -10.18 13.29
C ILE A 100 17.04 -9.17 13.65
N LEU A 101 17.40 -8.04 14.27
CA LEU A 101 16.43 -7.00 14.61
C LEU A 101 15.78 -6.39 13.36
N ARG A 102 16.57 -6.08 12.32
CA ARG A 102 16.05 -5.60 11.04
C ARG A 102 15.10 -6.61 10.39
N TRP A 103 15.47 -7.90 10.41
CA TRP A 103 14.61 -8.97 9.89
C TRP A 103 13.30 -9.08 10.66
N ARG A 104 13.35 -9.01 12.00
CA ARG A 104 12.13 -9.00 12.84
C ARG A 104 11.25 -7.78 12.56
N LEU A 105 11.82 -6.58 12.43
CA LEU A 105 11.04 -5.39 12.08
C LEU A 105 10.36 -5.54 10.72
N GLY A 106 11.05 -6.14 9.73
CA GLY A 106 10.46 -6.41 8.41
C GLY A 106 9.34 -7.48 8.42
N ARG A 107 9.20 -8.27 9.49
CA ARG A 107 8.08 -9.22 9.64
C ARG A 107 6.82 -8.57 10.20
N VAL A 108 6.95 -7.40 10.82
CA VAL A 108 5.86 -6.63 11.46
C VAL A 108 5.58 -5.35 10.67
N ASP A 109 5.99 -5.35 9.40
CA ASP A 109 5.86 -4.24 8.46
C ASP A 109 4.41 -4.17 7.99
N ILE A 110 3.80 -2.98 8.06
CA ILE A 110 2.47 -2.74 7.52
C ILE A 110 2.65 -2.16 6.12
N HIS A 111 1.70 -2.40 5.23
CA HIS A 111 1.75 -1.75 3.93
C HIS A 111 1.57 -0.24 4.08
N ASN A 112 2.45 0.54 3.42
CA ASN A 112 2.41 2.01 3.38
C ASN A 112 1.04 2.61 3.01
N ASN A 113 0.17 1.88 2.29
CA ASN A 113 -1.20 2.28 1.98
C ASN A 113 -2.00 2.64 3.24
N LEU A 114 -1.70 2.05 4.40
CA LEU A 114 -2.37 2.41 5.65
C LEU A 114 -2.12 3.89 5.99
N ARG A 115 -0.86 4.29 6.00
CA ARG A 115 -0.40 5.61 6.41
C ARG A 115 -0.64 6.66 5.33
N GLU A 116 -0.26 6.32 4.09
CA GLU A 116 -0.25 7.28 2.96
C GLU A 116 -1.62 7.43 2.29
N PHE A 117 -2.51 6.43 2.42
CA PHE A 117 -3.82 6.46 1.77
C PHE A 117 -4.99 6.39 2.75
N ILE A 118 -5.10 5.33 3.55
CA ILE A 118 -6.28 5.07 4.38
C ILE A 118 -6.51 6.18 5.40
N VAL A 119 -5.48 6.57 6.16
CA VAL A 119 -5.61 7.63 7.17
C VAL A 119 -6.04 8.98 6.56
N PRO A 120 -5.39 9.51 5.49
CA PRO A 120 -5.85 10.72 4.82
C PRO A 120 -7.27 10.61 4.26
N MET A 121 -7.61 9.48 3.63
CA MET A 121 -8.93 9.29 3.03
C MET A 121 -10.06 9.24 4.06
N ILE A 122 -9.86 8.56 5.19
CA ILE A 122 -10.86 8.54 6.27
C ILE A 122 -11.03 9.94 6.85
N ASN A 123 -9.93 10.66 7.05
CA ASN A 123 -9.99 12.03 7.55
C ASN A 123 -10.75 12.96 6.61
N LEU A 124 -10.55 12.85 5.30
CA LEU A 124 -11.26 13.64 4.32
C LEU A 124 -12.74 13.26 4.23
N ILE A 125 -13.05 11.97 4.06
CA ILE A 125 -14.44 11.49 3.97
C ILE A 125 -15.21 11.86 5.25
N GLY A 126 -14.56 11.78 6.41
CA GLY A 126 -15.15 12.16 7.69
C GLY A 126 -15.56 13.63 7.81
N GLN A 127 -15.00 14.54 7.00
CA GLN A 127 -15.40 15.95 6.98
C GLN A 127 -16.79 16.17 6.35
N ASP A 128 -17.17 15.31 5.40
CA ASP A 128 -18.44 15.39 4.67
C ASP A 128 -19.49 14.37 5.16
N MET A 129 -19.25 13.74 6.31
CA MET A 129 -20.13 12.76 6.94
C MET A 129 -20.77 13.29 8.23
N PRO A 130 -22.01 12.87 8.57
CA PRO A 130 -22.55 13.09 9.90
C PRO A 130 -21.68 12.42 10.97
N ALA A 131 -21.46 13.08 12.11
CA ALA A 131 -20.53 12.60 13.15
C ALA A 131 -20.82 11.18 13.66
N ASN A 132 -22.10 10.78 13.72
CA ASN A 132 -22.53 9.47 14.21
C ASN A 132 -22.65 8.41 13.10
N GLN A 133 -22.40 8.78 11.85
CA GLN A 133 -22.52 7.86 10.72
C GLN A 133 -21.26 7.01 10.60
N LYS A 134 -21.44 5.70 10.43
CA LYS A 134 -20.33 4.77 10.28
C LYS A 134 -19.83 4.66 8.85
N ILE A 135 -18.54 4.39 8.71
CA ILE A 135 -17.89 3.97 7.48
C ILE A 135 -17.77 2.46 7.50
N HIS A 136 -18.26 1.81 6.46
CA HIS A 136 -17.96 0.41 6.18
C HIS A 136 -16.67 0.34 5.36
N LEU A 137 -15.59 -0.13 6.00
CA LEU A 137 -14.25 -0.22 5.42
C LEU A 137 -13.83 -1.69 5.36
N GLU A 138 -13.60 -2.21 4.17
CA GLU A 138 -12.94 -3.49 3.96
C GLU A 138 -11.50 -3.23 3.53
N LEU A 139 -10.56 -3.81 4.28
CA LEU A 139 -9.14 -3.55 4.11
C LEU A 139 -8.37 -4.87 4.11
N ASP A 140 -7.56 -5.08 3.07
CA ASP A 140 -6.64 -6.22 2.92
C ASP A 140 -5.26 -5.67 2.54
N LEU A 141 -4.46 -5.36 3.56
CA LEU A 141 -3.08 -4.91 3.43
C LEU A 141 -2.08 -6.06 3.46
N CYS A 142 -2.54 -7.30 3.30
CA CYS A 142 -1.65 -8.44 3.15
C CYS A 142 -0.83 -8.31 1.87
N GLY A 143 0.40 -8.82 1.87
CA GLY A 143 1.33 -8.66 0.75
C GLY A 143 0.73 -8.93 -0.64
N LYS A 144 1.07 -8.06 -1.60
CA LYS A 144 0.55 -8.06 -2.98
C LYS A 144 0.80 -9.35 -3.78
N LYS A 145 1.78 -10.17 -3.37
CA LYS A 145 2.26 -11.39 -4.07
C LYS A 145 1.92 -12.69 -3.34
N LEU A 146 0.87 -12.70 -2.53
CA LEU A 146 0.41 -13.93 -1.89
C LEU A 146 -0.15 -14.92 -2.92
N GLU A 147 0.08 -16.22 -2.71
CA GLU A 147 -0.42 -17.27 -3.61
C GLU A 147 -1.96 -17.28 -3.66
N SER A 148 -2.64 -16.91 -2.58
CA SER A 148 -4.10 -16.75 -2.53
C SER A 148 -4.64 -15.63 -3.44
N LYS A 149 -3.78 -14.67 -3.81
CA LYS A 149 -4.09 -13.56 -4.73
C LYS A 149 -3.63 -13.87 -6.17
N LEU A 150 -3.01 -15.03 -6.41
CA LEU A 150 -2.53 -15.44 -7.73
C LEU A 150 -3.72 -15.79 -8.62
N ARG A 151 -3.89 -15.03 -9.70
CA ARG A 151 -4.92 -15.28 -10.71
C ARG A 151 -4.45 -16.28 -11.76
N THR A 152 -3.23 -16.11 -12.26
CA THR A 152 -2.70 -16.94 -13.35
C THR A 152 -1.19 -16.99 -13.28
N ARG A 153 -0.61 -18.16 -13.53
CA ARG A 153 0.84 -18.34 -13.69
C ARG A 153 1.10 -19.08 -14.99
N THR A 154 1.65 -18.38 -15.97
CA THR A 154 2.05 -18.94 -17.26
C THR A 154 3.54 -19.18 -17.26
N LYS A 155 3.96 -20.39 -17.63
CA LYS A 155 5.38 -20.76 -17.76
C LYS A 155 5.65 -21.11 -19.22
N ASP A 156 6.57 -20.37 -19.83
CA ASP A 156 7.18 -20.69 -21.10
C ASP A 156 8.58 -21.24 -20.81
N ASP A 157 8.68 -22.57 -20.81
CA ASP A 157 9.92 -23.31 -20.61
C ASP A 157 10.21 -24.15 -21.85
N PRO A 158 11.11 -23.70 -22.75
CA PRO A 158 11.46 -24.43 -23.97
C PRO A 158 12.29 -25.70 -23.71
N GLY A 159 12.53 -26.07 -22.44
CA GLY A 159 13.21 -27.29 -22.02
C GLY A 159 14.39 -27.03 -21.09
N TRP A 160 14.99 -28.10 -20.55
CA TRP A 160 16.05 -28.00 -19.54
C TRP A 160 17.26 -27.16 -20.01
N LEU A 161 17.72 -27.38 -21.23
CA LEU A 161 18.91 -26.70 -21.78
C LEU A 161 18.60 -25.49 -22.66
N SER A 162 17.32 -25.19 -22.86
CA SER A 162 16.88 -24.13 -23.76
C SER A 162 16.52 -22.85 -22.99
N TYR A 163 16.88 -21.71 -23.58
CA TYR A 163 16.64 -20.39 -23.03
C TYR A 163 16.12 -19.47 -24.14
N PRO A 164 15.28 -18.47 -23.82
CA PRO A 164 14.90 -18.00 -22.48
C PRO A 164 13.82 -18.84 -21.80
N LYS A 165 13.82 -18.84 -20.46
CA LYS A 165 12.69 -19.32 -19.64
C LYS A 165 11.93 -18.11 -19.12
N ILE A 166 10.62 -18.07 -19.33
CA ILE A 166 9.79 -16.93 -18.94
C ILE A 166 8.65 -17.43 -18.06
N THR A 167 8.52 -16.86 -16.86
CA THR A 167 7.36 -17.07 -15.99
C THR A 167 6.63 -15.76 -15.82
N ILE A 168 5.34 -15.74 -16.17
CA ILE A 168 4.46 -14.58 -16.00
C ILE A 168 3.44 -14.96 -14.93
N SER A 169 3.48 -14.28 -13.79
CA SER A 169 2.50 -14.42 -12.72
C SER A 169 1.65 -13.16 -12.63
N VAL A 170 0.33 -13.31 -12.69
CA VAL A 170 -0.64 -12.22 -12.55
C VAL A 170 -1.38 -12.42 -11.23
N TYR A 171 -1.35 -11.40 -10.37
CA TYR A 171 -2.04 -11.35 -9.09
C TYR A 171 -3.12 -10.27 -9.14
N ASP A 172 -4.29 -10.57 -8.59
CA ASP A 172 -5.38 -9.62 -8.40
C ASP A 172 -5.52 -9.35 -6.88
N ASP A 173 -5.38 -8.10 -6.47
CA ASP A 173 -5.30 -7.66 -5.08
C ASP A 173 -6.37 -6.58 -4.76
N PRO A 174 -7.61 -6.99 -4.42
CA PRO A 174 -8.65 -6.08 -3.97
C PRO A 174 -8.40 -5.65 -2.52
N TRP A 175 -7.61 -4.59 -2.33
CA TRP A 175 -7.09 -4.24 -1.02
C TRP A 175 -7.91 -3.20 -0.24
N CYS A 176 -8.76 -2.41 -0.89
CA CYS A 176 -9.55 -1.38 -0.20
C CYS A 176 -10.95 -1.18 -0.80
N ARG A 177 -11.97 -1.23 0.07
CA ARG A 177 -13.34 -0.81 -0.25
C ARG A 177 -13.86 0.07 0.88
N ILE A 178 -14.29 1.27 0.53
CA ILE A 178 -14.87 2.23 1.48
C ILE A 178 -16.30 2.50 1.04
N THR A 179 -17.25 2.33 1.94
CA THR A 179 -18.65 2.70 1.72
C THR A 179 -19.12 3.59 2.87
N SER A 180 -19.70 4.74 2.55
CA SER A 180 -20.24 5.66 3.54
C SER A 180 -21.49 6.39 3.03
N GLU A 181 -22.23 7.00 3.96
CA GLU A 181 -23.29 7.96 3.65
C GLU A 181 -22.83 9.36 4.04
N LEU A 182 -22.92 10.30 3.10
CA LEU A 182 -22.54 11.69 3.27
C LEU A 182 -23.69 12.51 3.89
N ILE A 183 -23.42 13.76 4.24
CA ILE A 183 -24.37 14.64 4.94
C ILE A 183 -25.67 14.91 4.16
N ASP A 184 -25.60 14.90 2.82
CA ASP A 184 -26.72 15.02 1.89
C ASP A 184 -27.54 13.71 1.75
N GLY A 185 -27.08 12.63 2.39
CA GLY A 185 -27.63 11.29 2.32
C GLY A 185 -27.25 10.52 1.05
N SER A 186 -26.33 11.04 0.25
CA SER A 186 -25.72 10.33 -0.87
C SER A 186 -24.79 9.24 -0.35
N LYS A 187 -24.73 8.11 -1.06
CA LYS A 187 -23.86 7.01 -0.68
C LYS A 187 -22.59 7.04 -1.50
N LEU A 188 -21.46 7.24 -0.83
CA LEU A 188 -20.13 7.17 -1.40
C LEU A 188 -19.66 5.71 -1.40
N MET A 189 -19.09 5.26 -2.52
CA MET A 189 -18.43 3.97 -2.66
C MET A 189 -17.09 4.15 -3.37
N LEU A 190 -15.99 3.80 -2.71
CA LEU A 190 -14.65 3.79 -3.28
C LEU A 190 -14.12 2.36 -3.26
N THR A 191 -13.59 1.90 -4.39
CA THR A 191 -12.98 0.58 -4.51
C THR A 191 -11.64 0.72 -5.19
N ILE A 192 -10.61 0.09 -4.62
CA ILE A 192 -9.28 0.02 -5.20
C ILE A 192 -8.87 -1.44 -5.29
N ASP A 193 -8.62 -1.86 -6.52
CA ASP A 193 -8.13 -3.19 -6.84
C ASP A 193 -6.78 -3.03 -7.58
N ASP A 194 -5.73 -3.66 -7.09
CA ASP A 194 -4.43 -3.69 -7.77
C ASP A 194 -4.31 -4.97 -8.62
N GLN A 195 -3.78 -4.85 -9.83
CA GLN A 195 -3.36 -6.00 -10.61
C GLN A 195 -1.84 -5.97 -10.79
N ILE A 196 -1.16 -6.97 -10.26
CA ILE A 196 0.30 -7.08 -10.30
C ILE A 196 0.69 -8.15 -11.31
N THR A 197 1.48 -7.79 -12.31
CA THR A 197 2.11 -8.73 -13.24
C THR A 197 3.60 -8.80 -12.92
N VAL A 198 4.07 -9.98 -12.52
CA VAL A 198 5.47 -10.29 -12.31
C VAL A 198 5.96 -11.11 -13.49
N ILE A 199 7.00 -10.63 -14.16
CA ILE A 199 7.62 -11.27 -15.32
C ILE A 199 9.04 -11.65 -14.92
N ASP A 200 9.26 -12.93 -14.66
CA ASP A 200 10.57 -13.51 -14.40
C ASP A 200 11.14 -14.08 -15.69
N ARG A 201 12.28 -13.54 -16.13
CA ARG A 201 12.98 -13.99 -17.34
C ARG A 201 14.38 -14.47 -16.99
N THR A 202 14.65 -15.72 -17.28
CA THR A 202 16.00 -16.29 -17.21
C THR A 202 16.52 -16.51 -18.63
N TYR A 203 17.70 -15.99 -18.94
CA TYR A 203 18.28 -16.01 -20.27
C TYR A 203 19.79 -16.20 -20.23
N LYS A 204 20.35 -16.74 -21.31
CA LYS A 204 21.80 -16.90 -21.47
C LYS A 204 22.37 -15.66 -22.15
N SER A 205 23.41 -15.06 -21.58
CA SER A 205 24.13 -13.94 -22.19
C SER A 205 25.10 -14.41 -23.28
N ILE A 206 25.63 -13.47 -24.08
CA ILE A 206 26.59 -13.76 -25.16
C ILE A 206 27.81 -14.53 -24.64
N SER A 207 28.29 -14.24 -23.44
CA SER A 207 29.40 -14.96 -22.78
C SER A 207 29.01 -16.30 -22.16
N GLY A 208 27.79 -16.78 -22.40
CA GLY A 208 27.28 -18.04 -21.88
C GLY A 208 26.80 -18.00 -20.43
N LYS A 209 27.01 -16.90 -19.69
CA LYS A 209 26.52 -16.74 -18.31
C LYS A 209 25.00 -16.69 -18.28
N ILE A 210 24.39 -17.45 -17.38
CA ILE A 210 22.95 -17.42 -17.11
C ILE A 210 22.64 -16.18 -16.28
N LYS A 211 21.64 -15.42 -16.69
CA LYS A 211 21.16 -14.21 -16.02
C LYS A 211 19.66 -14.31 -15.81
N SER A 212 19.19 -13.79 -14.69
CA SER A 212 17.76 -13.67 -14.38
C SER A 212 17.41 -12.21 -14.19
N LYS A 213 16.23 -11.82 -14.69
CA LYS A 213 15.67 -10.48 -14.55
C LYS A 213 14.19 -10.60 -14.22
N THR A 214 13.78 -9.93 -13.16
CA THR A 214 12.37 -9.78 -12.78
C THR A 214 11.92 -8.39 -13.18
N LYS A 215 10.77 -8.28 -13.85
CA LYS A 215 10.07 -7.02 -14.08
C LYS A 215 8.69 -7.10 -13.45
N ASN A 216 8.34 -6.07 -12.68
CA ASN A 216 7.01 -5.91 -12.12
C ASN A 216 6.25 -4.85 -12.90
N LYS A 217 4.94 -5.05 -13.04
CA LYS A 217 4.01 -4.06 -13.56
C LYS A 217 2.79 -4.08 -12.66
N VAL A 218 2.48 -2.96 -12.04
CA VAL A 218 1.29 -2.78 -11.22
C VAL A 218 0.29 -1.92 -11.99
N LYS A 219 -0.96 -2.31 -11.94
CA LYS A 219 -2.10 -1.54 -12.45
C LYS A 219 -3.09 -1.33 -11.31
N HIS A 220 -3.13 -0.12 -10.77
CA HIS A 220 -4.15 0.30 -9.81
C HIS A 220 -5.45 0.55 -10.57
N MET A 221 -6.53 -0.08 -10.15
CA MET A 221 -7.87 0.10 -10.70
C MET A 221 -8.74 0.77 -9.64
N ILE A 222 -8.90 2.08 -9.77
CA ILE A 222 -9.64 2.92 -8.83
C ILE A 222 -11.04 3.12 -9.39
N ARG A 223 -12.05 2.82 -8.58
CA ARG A 223 -13.46 3.05 -8.90
C ARG A 223 -14.07 3.91 -7.82
N ALA A 224 -14.47 5.12 -8.19
CA ALA A 224 -15.23 6.03 -7.35
C ALA A 224 -16.68 6.01 -7.80
N SER A 225 -17.62 5.88 -6.89
CA SER A 225 -19.05 5.88 -7.19
C SER A 225 -19.83 6.66 -6.14
N LEU A 226 -20.83 7.39 -6.60
CA LEU A 226 -21.70 8.20 -5.76
C LEU A 226 -23.15 7.91 -6.14
N ALA A 227 -23.92 7.43 -5.17
CA ALA A 227 -25.35 7.16 -5.32
C ALA A 227 -26.17 8.29 -4.71
N LEU A 228 -26.68 9.14 -5.59
CA LEU A 228 -27.37 10.39 -5.28
C LEU A 228 -28.88 10.17 -5.20
N LYS A 229 -29.55 10.79 -4.24
CA LYS A 229 -31.03 10.73 -4.10
C LYS A 229 -31.70 11.62 -5.16
N HIS A 230 -32.69 11.08 -5.89
CA HIS A 230 -33.45 11.86 -6.89
C HIS A 230 -34.22 13.05 -6.29
N LYS A 231 -34.55 12.99 -5.00
CA LYS A 231 -35.20 14.10 -4.30
C LYS A 231 -34.29 15.33 -4.16
N THR A 232 -32.98 15.11 -4.03
CA THR A 232 -31.99 16.17 -3.76
C THR A 232 -31.32 16.62 -5.05
N TYR A 233 -31.14 15.71 -6.01
CA TYR A 233 -30.38 15.94 -7.23
C TYR A 233 -31.22 15.67 -8.46
N ALA A 234 -31.09 16.54 -9.46
CA ALA A 234 -31.73 16.35 -10.75
C ALA A 234 -31.20 15.06 -11.40
N ALA A 235 -32.10 14.30 -12.01
CA ALA A 235 -31.71 13.14 -12.79
C ALA A 235 -30.84 13.60 -13.97
N ALA A 236 -29.58 13.17 -13.97
CA ALA A 236 -28.66 13.52 -15.04
C ALA A 236 -28.99 12.68 -16.27
N THR A 237 -29.28 13.32 -17.40
CA THR A 237 -29.59 12.61 -18.64
C THR A 237 -28.33 11.94 -19.21
N GLN A 238 -28.47 10.72 -19.73
CA GLN A 238 -27.33 9.95 -20.27
C GLN A 238 -26.52 10.73 -21.34
N ASN A 239 -27.20 11.59 -22.11
CA ASN A 239 -26.58 12.44 -23.14
C ASN A 239 -25.76 13.63 -22.58
N SER A 240 -26.11 14.18 -21.41
CA SER A 240 -25.29 15.23 -20.78
C SER A 240 -24.03 14.62 -20.15
N ILE A 241 -24.15 13.41 -19.62
CA ILE A 241 -23.04 12.64 -19.04
C ILE A 241 -22.02 12.17 -20.08
N GLN A 242 -22.45 11.71 -21.25
CA GLN A 242 -21.54 11.28 -22.32
C GLN A 242 -20.66 12.43 -22.85
N LYS A 243 -21.15 13.67 -22.81
CA LYS A 243 -20.36 14.87 -23.16
C LYS A 243 -19.26 15.18 -22.13
N LEU A 244 -19.38 14.67 -20.90
CA LEU A 244 -18.46 14.96 -19.79
C LEU A 244 -17.30 13.95 -19.69
N GLY A 245 -17.35 12.87 -20.46
CA GLY A 245 -16.22 11.96 -20.67
C GLY A 245 -16.66 10.49 -20.83
N PRO A 246 -15.93 9.69 -21.63
CA PRO A 246 -16.28 8.30 -21.90
C PRO A 246 -16.18 7.37 -20.67
N GLU A 247 -15.57 7.84 -19.58
CA GLU A 247 -15.30 7.06 -18.37
C GLU A 247 -16.46 7.11 -17.34
N LEU A 248 -17.40 8.06 -17.48
CA LEU A 248 -18.52 8.24 -16.56
C LEU A 248 -19.67 7.29 -16.91
N LYS A 249 -19.95 6.35 -16.02
CA LYS A 249 -21.08 5.43 -16.12
C LYS A 249 -22.21 5.90 -15.22
N LEU A 250 -23.37 6.12 -15.82
CA LEU A 250 -24.63 6.33 -15.10
C LEU A 250 -25.38 5.00 -15.01
N LYS A 251 -25.80 4.65 -13.80
CA LYS A 251 -26.84 3.64 -13.58
C LYS A 251 -27.99 4.33 -12.87
N ASP A 252 -29.06 4.58 -13.62
CA ASP A 252 -30.29 5.14 -13.06
C ASP A 252 -31.12 4.03 -12.40
N GLY A 253 -31.73 4.35 -11.27
CA GLY A 253 -32.51 3.42 -10.46
C GLY A 253 -33.71 4.13 -9.85
N GLN A 254 -34.69 3.38 -9.33
CA GLN A 254 -35.98 3.96 -8.92
C GLN A 254 -35.86 5.14 -7.92
N ASN A 255 -34.95 5.04 -6.94
CA ASN A 255 -34.80 6.03 -5.86
C ASN A 255 -33.49 6.84 -5.92
N ARG A 256 -32.48 6.31 -6.61
CA ARG A 256 -31.12 6.87 -6.64
C ARG A 256 -30.50 6.68 -8.00
N GLN A 257 -29.79 7.70 -8.45
CA GLN A 257 -28.89 7.63 -9.60
C GLN A 257 -27.48 7.34 -9.10
N VAL A 258 -26.81 6.37 -9.70
CA VAL A 258 -25.42 6.01 -9.38
C VAL A 258 -24.51 6.51 -10.48
N LEU A 259 -23.64 7.44 -10.13
CA LEU A 259 -22.55 7.90 -10.98
C LEU A 259 -21.28 7.16 -10.61
N CYS A 260 -20.58 6.60 -11.60
CA CYS A 260 -19.39 5.79 -11.40
C CYS A 260 -18.29 6.24 -12.36
N LEU A 261 -17.13 6.57 -11.82
CA LEU A 261 -15.90 6.81 -12.58
C LEU A 261 -14.87 5.73 -12.27
N LYS A 262 -14.13 5.34 -13.32
CA LYS A 262 -13.03 4.40 -13.20
C LYS A 262 -11.76 5.00 -13.79
N GLN A 263 -10.68 4.97 -13.03
CA GLN A 263 -9.34 5.34 -13.50
C GLN A 263 -8.39 4.17 -13.30
N ASN A 264 -7.47 3.98 -14.25
CA ASN A 264 -6.39 3.00 -14.11
C ASN A 264 -5.04 3.73 -14.10
N ILE A 265 -4.20 3.46 -13.11
CA ILE A 265 -2.83 3.98 -13.02
C ILE A 265 -1.87 2.81 -13.17
N LYS A 266 -0.81 2.98 -13.96
CA LYS A 266 0.21 1.96 -14.17
C LYS A 266 1.53 2.43 -13.57
N THR A 267 2.23 1.54 -12.88
CA THR A 267 3.58 1.77 -12.34
C THR A 267 4.40 0.47 -12.43
N ASP A 268 5.72 0.59 -12.45
CA ASP A 268 6.62 -0.57 -12.42
C ASP A 268 7.07 -0.90 -10.97
N ASP A 269 6.74 -0.04 -10.00
CA ASP A 269 7.04 -0.23 -8.58
C ASP A 269 5.91 -1.00 -7.88
N ILE A 270 6.27 -2.08 -7.16
CA ILE A 270 5.30 -2.88 -6.40
C ILE A 270 4.84 -2.14 -5.15
N ASP A 271 5.73 -1.37 -4.53
CA ASP A 271 5.48 -0.75 -3.24
C ASP A 271 4.86 0.64 -3.38
N ALA A 272 4.67 1.10 -4.63
CA ALA A 272 3.90 2.29 -4.95
C ALA A 272 2.49 2.20 -4.34
N PHE A 273 2.09 3.31 -3.71
CA PHE A 273 0.78 3.50 -3.13
C PHE A 273 -0.09 4.34 -4.06
N VAL A 274 -1.41 4.28 -3.84
CA VAL A 274 -2.36 5.16 -4.53
C VAL A 274 -2.41 6.49 -3.79
N GLU A 275 -2.18 7.59 -4.50
CA GLU A 275 -2.32 8.93 -3.92
C GLU A 275 -3.81 9.24 -3.63
N PRO A 276 -4.16 9.73 -2.44
CA PRO A 276 -5.53 10.15 -2.10
C PRO A 276 -6.12 11.13 -3.11
N GLU A 277 -5.30 12.07 -3.59
CA GLU A 277 -5.70 13.13 -4.53
C GLU A 277 -6.36 12.60 -5.81
N VAL A 278 -5.90 11.44 -6.30
CA VAL A 278 -6.51 10.78 -7.46
C VAL A 278 -7.96 10.43 -7.16
N CYS A 279 -8.23 9.82 -6.00
CA CYS A 279 -9.58 9.43 -5.62
C CYS A 279 -10.48 10.66 -5.40
N ILE A 280 -9.93 11.72 -4.79
CA ILE A 280 -10.62 12.99 -4.59
C ILE A 280 -10.97 13.63 -5.93
N SER A 281 -10.04 13.64 -6.88
CA SER A 281 -10.27 14.19 -8.22
C SER A 281 -11.41 13.48 -8.96
N LEU A 282 -11.53 12.16 -8.79
CA LEU A 282 -12.64 11.39 -9.35
C LEU A 282 -13.97 11.76 -8.67
N LEU A 283 -13.98 11.89 -7.35
CA LEU A 283 -15.19 12.31 -6.62
C LEU A 283 -15.59 13.74 -6.98
N GLY A 284 -14.63 14.67 -7.03
CA GLY A 284 -14.85 16.06 -7.45
C GLY A 284 -15.43 16.14 -8.87
N LYS A 285 -14.90 15.35 -9.81
CA LYS A 285 -15.48 15.23 -11.16
C LYS A 285 -16.92 14.71 -11.13
N ILE A 286 -17.27 13.79 -10.25
CA ILE A 286 -18.66 13.36 -10.10
C ILE A 286 -19.51 14.53 -9.59
N PHE A 287 -19.11 15.17 -8.48
CA PHE A 287 -19.87 16.26 -7.86
C PHE A 287 -20.07 17.49 -8.76
N MET A 288 -19.04 17.91 -9.49
CA MET A 288 -19.13 19.05 -10.42
C MET A 288 -20.18 18.85 -11.54
N ASN A 289 -20.56 17.61 -11.81
CA ASN A 289 -21.48 17.25 -12.88
C ASN A 289 -22.91 16.97 -12.40
N VAL A 290 -23.17 17.13 -11.11
CA VAL A 290 -24.50 16.91 -10.53
C VAL A 290 -25.16 18.26 -10.32
N GLN A 291 -26.41 18.38 -10.79
CA GLN A 291 -27.23 19.56 -10.53
C GLN A 291 -28.20 19.29 -9.37
N PRO A 292 -28.47 20.27 -8.49
CA PRO A 292 -29.51 20.15 -7.49
C PRO A 292 -30.88 19.99 -8.18
N ALA A 293 -31.77 19.21 -7.57
CA ALA A 293 -33.14 19.09 -8.07
C ALA A 293 -33.81 20.47 -8.02
N ALA A 294 -34.50 20.87 -9.09
CA ALA A 294 -35.29 22.09 -9.08
C ALA A 294 -36.32 22.00 -7.93
N GLN A 295 -36.34 23.01 -7.04
CA GLN A 295 -37.39 23.10 -6.03
C GLN A 295 -38.73 23.14 -6.75
N LYS A 296 -39.56 22.11 -6.57
CA LYS A 296 -40.98 22.21 -6.94
C LYS A 296 -41.54 23.35 -6.09
N GLY A 297 -41.92 24.45 -6.74
CA GLY A 297 -42.44 25.65 -6.10
C GLY A 297 -43.49 25.30 -5.04
N SER A 298 -43.32 25.89 -3.86
CA SER A 298 -44.33 25.90 -2.79
C SER A 298 -45.54 26.74 -3.19
#